data_AF-A0A2H9SV47-F1
#
_entry.id   AF-A0A2H9SV47-F1
#
_cell.length_a   1.000
_cell.length_b   1.000
_cell.length_c   1.000
_cell.angle_alpha   90.00
_cell.angle_beta   90.00
_cell.angle_gamma   90.00
#
_symmetry.space_group_name_H-M   'P 1'
#
loop_
_entity.id
_entity.type
_entity.pdbx_description
1 polymer ?
#
loop_
_entity_poly.entity_id
_entity_poly.type
_entity_poly.pdbx_seq_one_letter_code
_entity_poly.pdbx_strand_id
1 'polypeptide(L)'
;MKRNLIVSGIIAWMSWNGQLYSHCQMPCGVYHDNMVYDQIDQYVETMVKGMTVLSDNKFTSLHDKNEFVRWIITKENESNKTAELITTYFLQQKIKPDEEDTVKKVVMAHRLLFDIVGIKQNIDIKMVKNFQEVWDKFKLLFHVEGYECKMEQIKLKEWEEARQKAKRAEAVEHNHDHDHSLNHEYSHAHDHFHEHSHDYNPDNARDHSHEHSHDRRQANSHSH
;
A
#
# COMPACT_ATOMS: atom_id res chain seq x y z
N MET A 1 -46.97 -8.16 39.72
CA MET A 1 -45.98 -7.38 38.94
C MET A 1 -44.77 -8.19 38.43
N LYS A 2 -44.43 -9.37 38.99
CA LYS A 2 -43.26 -10.18 38.53
C LYS A 2 -43.48 -11.02 37.26
N ARG A 3 -44.73 -11.23 36.81
CA ARG A 3 -45.04 -12.08 35.65
C ARG A 3 -44.80 -11.40 34.29
N ASN A 4 -44.80 -10.06 34.25
CA ASN A 4 -44.56 -9.30 33.01
C ASN A 4 -43.07 -9.05 32.74
N LEU A 5 -42.20 -9.25 33.74
CA LEU A 5 -40.75 -9.11 33.61
C LEU A 5 -40.08 -10.34 32.98
N ILE A 6 -40.68 -11.53 33.12
CA ILE A 6 -40.15 -12.77 32.52
C ILE A 6 -40.43 -12.80 31.00
N VAL A 7 -41.59 -12.28 30.56
CA VAL A 7 -41.97 -12.24 29.14
C VAL A 7 -41.10 -11.25 28.35
N SER A 8 -40.61 -10.17 28.99
CA SER A 8 -39.68 -9.23 28.38
C SER A 8 -38.26 -9.78 28.17
N GLY A 9 -37.85 -10.79 28.95
CA GLY A 9 -36.52 -11.40 28.84
C GLY A 9 -36.39 -12.35 27.66
N ILE A 10 -37.48 -13.04 27.30
CA ILE A 10 -37.46 -14.07 26.24
C ILE A 10 -37.44 -13.43 24.84
N ILE A 11 -38.05 -12.26 24.66
CA ILE A 11 -38.05 -11.53 23.37
C ILE A 11 -36.67 -10.93 23.07
N ALA A 12 -35.90 -10.55 24.10
CA ALA A 12 -34.57 -9.96 23.94
C ALA A 12 -33.47 -10.97 23.58
N TRP A 13 -33.71 -12.28 23.72
CA TRP A 13 -32.76 -13.34 23.34
C TRP A 13 -32.88 -13.79 21.87
N MET A 14 -33.96 -13.42 21.18
CA MET A 14 -34.17 -13.77 19.76
C MET A 14 -33.48 -12.83 18.76
N SER A 15 -32.83 -11.76 19.24
CA SER A 15 -32.13 -10.79 18.39
C SER A 15 -30.66 -11.15 18.11
N TRP A 16 -30.21 -12.34 18.53
CA TRP A 16 -28.82 -12.76 18.35
C TRP A 16 -28.58 -13.25 16.91
N ASN A 17 -28.19 -12.29 16.06
CA ASN A 17 -27.34 -12.46 14.89
C ASN A 17 -27.79 -13.50 13.85
N GLY A 18 -28.79 -13.13 13.06
CA GLY A 18 -28.82 -13.61 11.68
C GLY A 18 -27.66 -12.98 10.93
N GLN A 19 -26.49 -13.64 10.91
CA GLN A 19 -25.50 -13.39 9.87
C GLN A 19 -26.15 -13.81 8.55
N LEU A 20 -26.81 -12.85 7.89
CA LEU A 20 -27.24 -12.99 6.51
C LEU A 20 -25.97 -13.08 5.68
N TYR A 21 -25.46 -14.29 5.52
CA TYR A 21 -24.53 -14.64 4.48
C TYR A 21 -25.30 -14.59 3.14
N SER A 22 -25.51 -13.37 2.66
CA SER A 22 -26.04 -13.09 1.34
C SER A 22 -24.97 -13.40 0.30
N HIS A 23 -24.72 -14.68 0.05
CA HIS A 23 -24.01 -15.15 -1.15
C HIS A 23 -24.84 -16.19 -1.88
N CYS A 24 -26.11 -15.84 -2.11
CA CYS A 24 -26.87 -16.47 -3.18
C CYS A 24 -26.16 -16.14 -4.50
N GLN A 25 -25.44 -17.13 -5.05
CA GLN A 25 -24.92 -17.13 -6.43
C GLN A 25 -26.03 -17.13 -7.50
N MET A 26 -27.27 -16.80 -7.12
CA MET A 26 -28.35 -16.57 -8.06
C MET A 26 -28.11 -15.23 -8.74
N PRO A 27 -28.16 -15.15 -10.08
CA PRO A 27 -28.04 -13.89 -10.81
C PRO A 27 -29.30 -13.05 -10.55
N CYS A 28 -29.32 -12.36 -9.42
CA CYS A 28 -30.43 -11.52 -8.99
C CYS A 28 -30.40 -10.14 -9.66
N GLY A 29 -29.36 -9.82 -10.43
CA GLY A 29 -29.20 -8.53 -11.09
C GLY A 29 -28.99 -7.35 -10.13
N VAL A 30 -28.85 -7.59 -8.82
CA VAL A 30 -28.75 -6.55 -7.78
C VAL A 30 -27.32 -6.06 -7.56
N TYR A 31 -26.30 -6.79 -8.04
CA TYR A 31 -24.92 -6.35 -7.92
C TYR A 31 -24.68 -5.11 -8.76
N HIS A 32 -24.42 -3.99 -8.09
CA HIS A 32 -23.94 -2.78 -8.73
C HIS A 32 -22.43 -2.94 -8.92
N ASP A 33 -21.94 -2.86 -10.15
CA ASP A 33 -20.52 -3.04 -10.49
C ASP A 33 -19.60 -2.21 -9.59
N ASN A 34 -20.00 -0.96 -9.30
CA ASN A 34 -19.30 -0.06 -8.39
C ASN A 34 -19.11 -0.64 -6.98
N MET A 35 -20.11 -1.33 -6.43
CA MET A 35 -19.98 -1.94 -5.10
C MET A 35 -18.97 -3.08 -5.11
N VAL A 36 -18.93 -3.89 -6.18
CA VAL A 36 -17.94 -4.96 -6.31
C VAL A 36 -16.55 -4.37 -6.49
N TYR A 37 -16.43 -3.28 -7.26
CA TYR A 37 -15.16 -2.57 -7.41
C TYR A 37 -14.65 -2.01 -6.08
N ASP A 38 -15.49 -1.28 -5.35
CA ASP A 38 -15.17 -0.70 -4.05
C ASP A 38 -14.79 -1.79 -3.04
N GLN A 39 -15.48 -2.92 -3.05
CA GLN A 39 -15.21 -4.05 -2.16
C GLN A 39 -13.83 -4.68 -2.44
N ILE A 40 -13.49 -4.88 -3.72
CA ILE A 40 -12.15 -5.37 -4.10
C ILE A 40 -11.09 -4.33 -3.74
N ASP A 41 -11.32 -3.05 -4.00
CA ASP A 41 -10.39 -1.97 -3.68
C ASP A 41 -10.12 -1.90 -2.16
N GLN A 42 -11.15 -2.09 -1.33
CA GLN A 42 -11.01 -2.17 0.13
C GLN A 42 -10.18 -3.38 0.59
N TYR A 43 -10.37 -4.55 -0.05
CA TYR A 43 -9.55 -5.73 0.24
C TYR A 43 -8.10 -5.52 -0.14
N VAL A 44 -7.84 -4.91 -1.30
CA VAL A 44 -6.51 -4.54 -1.75
C VAL A 44 -5.84 -3.56 -0.79
N GLU A 45 -6.55 -2.52 -0.34
CA GLU A 45 -6.03 -1.58 0.67
C GLU A 45 -5.60 -2.30 1.96
N THR A 46 -6.41 -3.25 2.41
CA THR A 46 -6.09 -4.07 3.59
C THR A 46 -4.86 -4.95 3.36
N MET A 47 -4.68 -5.50 2.15
CA MET A 47 -3.47 -6.24 1.77
C MET A 47 -2.23 -5.35 1.78
N VAL A 48 -2.32 -4.13 1.23
CA VAL A 48 -1.23 -3.14 1.28
C VAL A 48 -0.86 -2.85 2.74
N LYS A 49 -1.84 -2.55 3.58
CA LYS A 49 -1.62 -2.28 4.99
C LYS A 49 -0.95 -3.47 5.69
N GLY A 50 -1.42 -4.68 5.43
CA GLY A 50 -0.82 -5.90 5.98
C GLY A 50 0.63 -6.09 5.55
N MET A 51 0.93 -5.91 4.27
CA MET A 51 2.30 -6.00 3.75
C MET A 51 3.22 -4.92 4.35
N THR A 52 2.77 -3.68 4.44
CA THR A 52 3.54 -2.58 5.04
C THR A 52 3.85 -2.87 6.51
N VAL A 53 2.86 -3.30 7.30
CA VAL A 53 3.10 -3.66 8.70
C VAL A 53 4.08 -4.84 8.82
N LEU A 54 3.94 -5.86 7.96
CA LEU A 54 4.85 -7.01 7.94
C LEU A 54 6.28 -6.66 7.51
N SER A 55 6.45 -5.64 6.66
CA SER A 55 7.76 -5.18 6.17
C SER A 55 8.47 -4.27 7.18
N ASP A 56 7.73 -3.34 7.80
CA ASP A 56 8.34 -2.23 8.54
C ASP A 56 8.61 -2.56 10.02
N ASN A 57 8.01 -3.62 10.55
CA ASN A 57 8.13 -4.01 11.96
C ASN A 57 9.11 -5.18 12.16
N LYS A 58 9.84 -5.15 13.28
CA LYS A 58 10.85 -6.17 13.62
C LYS A 58 10.31 -7.38 14.39
N PHE A 59 9.09 -7.30 14.90
CA PHE A 59 8.38 -8.38 15.62
C PHE A 59 9.20 -9.11 16.70
N THR A 60 9.75 -8.35 17.65
CA THR A 60 10.74 -8.87 18.62
C THR A 60 10.11 -9.54 19.85
N SER A 61 8.93 -9.10 20.29
CA SER A 61 8.26 -9.64 21.47
C SER A 61 7.29 -10.78 21.13
N LEU A 62 6.87 -11.57 22.13
CA LEU A 62 5.81 -12.58 21.93
C LEU A 62 4.48 -11.94 21.53
N HIS A 63 4.19 -10.74 22.04
CA HIS A 63 3.01 -9.98 21.62
C HIS A 63 3.10 -9.61 20.14
N ASP A 64 4.25 -9.09 19.70
CA ASP A 64 4.45 -8.69 18.30
C ASP A 64 4.37 -9.90 17.36
N LYS A 65 4.86 -11.06 17.78
CA LYS A 65 4.72 -12.30 16.99
C LYS A 65 3.26 -12.71 16.79
N ASN A 66 2.37 -12.44 17.76
CA ASN A 66 0.95 -12.65 17.56
C ASN A 66 0.39 -11.69 16.51
N GLU A 67 0.85 -10.43 16.48
CA GLU A 67 0.46 -9.47 15.45
C GLU A 67 0.97 -9.85 14.07
N PHE A 68 2.21 -10.34 13.97
CA PHE A 68 2.77 -10.87 12.72
C PHE A 68 1.88 -11.97 12.12
N VAL A 69 1.51 -12.96 12.94
CA VAL A 69 0.63 -14.05 12.50
C VAL A 69 -0.76 -13.53 12.10
N ARG A 70 -1.32 -12.58 12.85
CA ARG A 70 -2.61 -11.96 12.51
C ARG A 70 -2.54 -11.27 11.15
N TRP A 71 -1.51 -10.49 10.88
CA TRP A 71 -1.37 -9.79 9.60
C TRP A 71 -1.16 -10.74 8.42
N ILE A 72 -0.44 -11.85 8.61
CA ILE A 72 -0.35 -12.92 7.60
C ILE A 72 -1.75 -13.48 7.30
N ILE A 73 -2.50 -13.87 8.34
CA ILE A 73 -3.83 -14.46 8.19
C ILE A 73 -4.81 -13.45 7.56
N THR A 74 -4.79 -12.18 8.00
CA THR A 74 -5.63 -11.12 7.43
C THR A 74 -5.34 -10.94 5.95
N LYS A 75 -4.06 -10.81 5.56
CA LYS A 75 -3.66 -10.69 4.15
C LYS A 75 -4.14 -11.88 3.32
N GLU A 76 -3.99 -13.10 3.84
CA GLU A 76 -4.43 -14.34 3.19
C GLU A 76 -5.96 -14.35 2.99
N ASN A 77 -6.71 -13.95 4.01
CA ASN A 77 -8.18 -13.91 3.98
C ASN A 77 -8.71 -12.86 3.00
N GLU A 78 -8.18 -11.64 3.01
CA GLU A 78 -8.59 -10.61 2.04
C GLU A 78 -8.24 -11.01 0.60
N SER A 79 -7.08 -11.67 0.42
CA SER A 79 -6.67 -12.26 -0.86
C SER A 79 -7.68 -13.32 -1.34
N ASN A 80 -8.18 -14.18 -0.43
CA ASN A 80 -9.20 -15.18 -0.73
C ASN A 80 -10.53 -14.54 -1.16
N LYS A 81 -11.01 -13.53 -0.42
CA LYS A 81 -12.26 -12.83 -0.76
C LYS A 81 -12.18 -12.15 -2.12
N THR A 82 -11.02 -11.58 -2.45
CA THR A 82 -10.78 -10.96 -3.76
C THR A 82 -10.83 -12.00 -4.88
N ALA A 83 -10.16 -13.15 -4.70
CA ALA A 83 -10.20 -14.25 -5.66
C ALA A 83 -11.62 -14.82 -5.83
N GLU A 84 -12.38 -14.91 -4.73
CA GLU A 84 -13.77 -15.33 -4.75
C GLU A 84 -14.63 -14.37 -5.57
N LEU A 85 -14.50 -13.05 -5.40
CA LEU A 85 -15.23 -12.08 -6.23
C LEU A 85 -14.84 -12.15 -7.71
N ILE A 86 -13.54 -12.24 -8.02
CA ILE A 86 -13.07 -12.41 -9.41
C ILE A 86 -13.70 -13.66 -10.04
N THR A 87 -13.76 -14.76 -9.29
CA THR A 87 -14.29 -16.03 -9.79
C THR A 87 -15.81 -16.02 -9.91
N THR A 88 -16.51 -15.67 -8.83
CA THR A 88 -17.96 -15.82 -8.72
C THR A 88 -18.73 -14.72 -9.42
N TYR A 89 -18.20 -13.51 -9.45
CA TYR A 89 -18.86 -12.39 -10.11
C TYR A 89 -18.39 -12.21 -11.55
N PHE A 90 -17.08 -12.13 -11.78
CA PHE A 90 -16.60 -11.85 -13.14
C PHE A 90 -16.63 -13.08 -14.04
N LEU A 91 -15.97 -14.18 -13.64
CA LEU A 91 -15.89 -15.38 -14.49
C LEU A 91 -17.23 -16.10 -14.64
N GLN A 92 -18.01 -16.22 -13.57
CA GLN A 92 -19.28 -16.97 -13.61
C GLN A 92 -20.48 -16.14 -14.08
N GLN A 93 -20.53 -14.83 -13.83
CA GLN A 93 -21.73 -14.01 -14.10
C GLN A 93 -21.53 -12.96 -15.20
N LYS A 94 -20.44 -12.19 -15.18
CA LYS A 94 -20.23 -11.04 -16.09
C LYS A 94 -19.67 -11.44 -17.45
N ILE A 95 -18.61 -12.25 -17.47
CA ILE A 95 -17.95 -12.64 -18.72
C ILE A 95 -18.82 -13.68 -19.41
N LYS A 96 -19.40 -13.33 -20.55
CA LYS A 96 -20.18 -14.28 -21.34
C LYS A 96 -19.25 -15.14 -22.22
N PRO A 97 -19.60 -16.41 -22.46
CA PRO A 97 -18.95 -17.18 -23.51
C PRO A 97 -19.25 -16.57 -24.88
N ASP A 98 -18.36 -16.80 -25.83
CA ASP A 98 -18.55 -16.50 -27.26
C ASP A 98 -18.69 -15.00 -27.65
N GLU A 99 -18.35 -14.06 -26.76
CA GLU A 99 -18.15 -12.65 -27.12
C GLU A 99 -16.73 -12.45 -27.68
N GLU A 100 -16.57 -11.45 -28.56
CA GLU A 100 -15.26 -11.15 -29.21
C GLU A 100 -14.16 -10.85 -28.17
N ASP A 101 -14.52 -10.23 -27.05
CA ASP A 101 -13.60 -9.85 -25.98
C ASP A 101 -13.52 -10.86 -24.81
N THR A 102 -14.26 -11.97 -24.87
CA THR A 102 -14.28 -13.01 -23.81
C THR A 102 -12.86 -13.48 -23.50
N VAL A 103 -12.07 -13.81 -24.52
CA VAL A 103 -10.69 -14.30 -24.34
C VAL A 103 -9.85 -13.29 -23.58
N LYS A 104 -9.96 -12.00 -23.94
CA LYS A 104 -9.22 -10.92 -23.28
C LYS A 104 -9.64 -10.77 -21.82
N LYS A 105 -10.96 -10.76 -21.54
CA LYS A 105 -11.51 -10.67 -20.19
C LYS A 105 -11.06 -11.85 -19.32
N VAL A 106 -11.14 -13.09 -19.83
CA VAL A 106 -10.73 -14.30 -19.09
C VAL A 106 -9.23 -14.30 -18.80
N VAL A 107 -8.38 -13.92 -19.77
CA VAL A 107 -6.93 -13.85 -19.56
C VAL A 107 -6.57 -12.83 -18.48
N MET A 108 -7.23 -11.67 -18.47
CA MET A 108 -7.01 -10.67 -17.43
C MET A 108 -7.52 -11.10 -16.05
N ALA A 109 -8.69 -11.74 -15.98
CA ALA A 109 -9.20 -12.33 -14.73
C ALA A 109 -8.25 -13.40 -14.19
N HIS A 110 -7.73 -14.28 -15.05
CA HIS A 110 -6.72 -15.26 -14.67
C HIS A 110 -5.44 -14.59 -14.15
N ARG A 111 -4.97 -13.51 -14.81
CA ARG A 111 -3.80 -12.76 -14.36
C ARG A 111 -4.01 -12.18 -12.95
N LEU A 112 -5.17 -11.61 -12.67
CA LEU A 112 -5.51 -11.12 -11.33
C LEU A 112 -5.45 -12.24 -10.29
N LEU A 113 -6.04 -13.42 -10.59
CA LEU A 113 -5.99 -14.58 -9.69
C LEU A 113 -4.56 -15.07 -9.44
N PHE A 114 -3.70 -15.03 -10.47
CA PHE A 114 -2.29 -15.36 -10.33
C PHE A 114 -1.55 -14.36 -9.44
N ASP A 115 -1.74 -13.06 -9.66
CA ASP A 115 -1.11 -12.01 -8.87
C ASP A 115 -1.54 -12.09 -7.38
N ILE A 116 -2.79 -12.49 -7.09
CA ILE A 116 -3.27 -12.76 -5.71
C ILE A 116 -2.45 -13.85 -5.02
N VAL A 117 -2.09 -14.93 -5.72
CA VAL A 117 -1.21 -15.98 -5.15
C VAL A 117 0.16 -15.39 -4.81
N GLY A 118 0.69 -14.52 -5.68
CA GLY A 118 1.92 -13.77 -5.43
C GLY A 118 1.83 -12.89 -4.18
N ILE A 119 0.70 -12.20 -3.99
CA ILE A 119 0.45 -11.36 -2.81
C ILE A 119 0.42 -12.21 -1.53
N LYS A 120 -0.21 -13.39 -1.54
CA LYS A 120 -0.24 -14.30 -0.39
C LYS A 120 1.15 -14.77 0.03
N GLN A 121 1.99 -15.13 -0.94
CA GLN A 121 3.29 -15.74 -0.70
C GLN A 121 4.39 -14.73 -0.32
N ASN A 122 4.21 -13.44 -0.60
CA ASN A 122 5.27 -12.42 -0.45
C ASN A 122 4.85 -11.26 0.45
N ILE A 123 5.80 -10.38 0.77
CA ILE A 123 5.57 -9.10 1.48
C ILE A 123 6.05 -7.87 0.66
N ASP A 124 6.54 -8.08 -0.57
CA ASP A 124 6.91 -6.98 -1.46
C ASP A 124 5.66 -6.29 -2.01
N ILE A 125 5.52 -5.00 -1.69
CA ILE A 125 4.42 -4.13 -2.13
C ILE A 125 4.29 -4.12 -3.66
N LYS A 126 5.37 -4.40 -4.42
CA LYS A 126 5.32 -4.52 -5.88
C LYS A 126 4.27 -5.54 -6.35
N MET A 127 4.04 -6.62 -5.59
CA MET A 127 3.02 -7.62 -5.94
C MET A 127 1.62 -6.99 -5.99
N VAL A 128 1.31 -6.14 -5.00
CA VAL A 128 0.01 -5.45 -4.94
C VAL A 128 -0.09 -4.38 -6.02
N LYS A 129 1.00 -3.65 -6.31
CA LYS A 129 1.03 -2.68 -7.41
C LYS A 129 0.74 -3.33 -8.76
N ASN A 130 1.36 -4.47 -9.04
CA ASN A 130 1.08 -5.23 -10.27
C ASN A 130 -0.40 -5.63 -10.37
N PHE A 131 -0.97 -6.12 -9.26
CA PHE A 131 -2.40 -6.45 -9.20
C PHE A 131 -3.26 -5.22 -9.49
N GLN A 132 -2.98 -4.07 -8.85
CA GLN A 132 -3.73 -2.82 -9.04
C GLN A 132 -3.70 -2.35 -10.50
N GLU A 133 -2.54 -2.38 -11.15
CA GLU A 133 -2.43 -1.99 -12.57
C GLU A 133 -3.24 -2.90 -13.50
N VAL A 134 -3.27 -4.21 -13.23
CA VAL A 134 -4.10 -5.15 -13.99
C VAL A 134 -5.57 -4.93 -13.68
N TRP A 135 -5.90 -4.65 -12.42
CA TRP A 135 -7.26 -4.44 -11.94
C TRP A 135 -7.90 -3.20 -12.55
N ASP A 136 -7.18 -2.09 -12.62
CA ASP A 136 -7.66 -0.86 -13.28
C ASP A 136 -7.94 -1.11 -14.76
N LYS A 137 -7.02 -1.77 -15.47
CA LYS A 137 -7.24 -2.15 -16.87
C LYS A 137 -8.40 -3.12 -17.04
N PHE A 138 -8.64 -3.98 -16.06
CA PHE A 138 -9.72 -4.96 -16.09
C PHE A 138 -11.08 -4.28 -15.93
N LYS A 139 -11.21 -3.32 -15.00
CA LYS A 139 -12.43 -2.50 -14.82
C LYS A 139 -12.84 -1.82 -16.14
N LEU A 140 -11.87 -1.32 -16.90
CA LEU A 140 -12.11 -0.67 -18.20
C LEU A 140 -12.75 -1.60 -19.26
N LEU A 141 -12.63 -2.93 -19.13
CA LEU A 141 -13.22 -3.88 -20.08
C LEU A 141 -14.75 -4.01 -19.96
N PHE A 142 -15.35 -3.52 -18.88
CA PHE A 142 -16.79 -3.69 -18.60
C PHE A 142 -17.60 -2.39 -18.78
N HIS A 143 -16.99 -1.31 -19.27
CA HIS A 143 -17.65 -0.02 -19.45
C HIS A 143 -18.13 0.20 -20.91
N VAL A 144 -19.37 -0.16 -21.31
CA VAL A 144 -20.13 0.44 -22.47
C VAL A 144 -21.63 0.13 -22.27
N GLU A 145 -22.60 1.07 -22.26
CA GLU A 145 -23.01 2.03 -23.30
C GLU A 145 -23.48 3.38 -22.70
N GLY A 146 -22.94 4.51 -23.19
CA GLY A 146 -23.30 5.88 -22.75
C GLY A 146 -22.35 6.59 -21.78
N TYR A 147 -21.27 5.94 -21.33
CA TYR A 147 -20.25 6.56 -20.48
C TYR A 147 -18.97 6.82 -21.26
N GLU A 148 -18.76 8.06 -21.70
CA GLU A 148 -17.46 8.50 -22.21
C GLU A 148 -16.52 8.71 -21.01
N CYS A 149 -15.58 7.78 -20.78
CA CYS A 149 -14.50 8.01 -19.83
C CYS A 149 -13.43 8.97 -20.42
N LYS A 150 -13.85 10.19 -20.79
CA LYS A 150 -12.94 11.28 -21.11
C LYS A 150 -12.10 11.64 -19.88
N MET A 151 -12.65 11.51 -18.68
CA MET A 151 -11.95 11.85 -17.43
C MET A 151 -10.78 10.94 -17.10
N GLU A 152 -10.83 9.64 -17.40
CA GLU A 152 -9.74 8.71 -17.06
C GLU A 152 -8.62 8.72 -18.11
N GLN A 153 -8.96 8.92 -19.39
CA GLN A 153 -7.96 9.19 -20.42
C GLN A 153 -7.23 10.51 -20.17
N ILE A 154 -7.94 11.55 -19.71
CA ILE A 154 -7.34 12.82 -19.30
C ILE A 154 -6.43 12.62 -18.09
N LYS A 155 -6.89 11.92 -17.04
CA LYS A 155 -6.07 11.64 -15.85
C LYS A 155 -4.82 10.81 -16.16
N LEU A 156 -4.94 9.79 -17.00
CA LEU A 156 -3.82 8.95 -17.43
C LEU A 156 -2.79 9.77 -18.23
N LYS A 157 -3.27 10.62 -19.13
CA LYS A 157 -2.42 11.53 -19.92
C LYS A 157 -1.74 12.58 -19.04
N GLU A 158 -2.47 13.17 -18.10
CA GLU A 158 -1.91 14.11 -17.10
C GLU A 158 -0.84 13.43 -16.23
N TRP A 159 -1.05 12.19 -15.81
CA TRP A 159 -0.06 11.42 -15.05
C TRP A 159 1.15 10.99 -15.87
N GLU A 160 0.98 10.68 -17.15
CA GLU A 160 2.09 10.43 -18.08
C GLU A 160 2.92 11.69 -18.32
N GLU A 161 2.26 12.83 -18.53
CA GLU A 161 2.91 14.13 -18.70
C GLU A 161 3.63 14.57 -17.43
N ALA A 162 3.03 14.40 -16.25
CA ALA A 162 3.66 14.69 -14.97
C ALA A 162 4.90 13.81 -14.72
N ARG A 163 4.84 12.52 -15.05
CA ARG A 163 5.98 11.60 -14.95
C ARG A 163 7.09 11.95 -15.93
N GLN A 164 6.75 12.33 -17.17
CA GLN A 164 7.75 12.79 -18.14
C GLN A 164 8.39 14.11 -17.71
N LYS A 165 7.61 15.03 -17.12
CA LYS A 165 8.13 16.29 -16.59
C LYS A 165 9.07 16.07 -15.40
N ALA A 166 8.72 15.20 -14.46
CA ALA A 166 9.59 14.84 -13.34
C ALA A 166 10.92 14.23 -13.81
N LYS A 167 10.87 13.26 -14.74
CA LYS A 167 12.08 12.66 -15.34
C LYS A 167 12.94 13.67 -16.10
N ARG A 168 12.32 14.64 -16.79
CA ARG A 168 13.04 15.73 -17.46
C ARG A 168 13.66 16.70 -16.46
N ALA A 169 12.98 17.02 -15.35
CA ALA A 169 13.52 17.87 -14.30
C ALA A 169 14.73 17.21 -13.61
N GLU A 170 14.63 15.92 -13.28
CA GLU A 170 15.75 15.14 -12.73
C GLU A 170 16.94 15.06 -13.69
N ALA A 171 16.70 14.95 -15.01
CA ALA A 171 17.76 14.97 -16.02
C ALA A 171 18.41 16.35 -16.25
N VAL A 172 17.71 17.44 -15.91
CA VAL A 172 18.23 18.82 -15.96
C VAL A 172 19.02 19.15 -14.70
N GLU A 173 18.56 18.69 -13.54
CA GLU A 173 19.25 18.87 -12.26
C GLU A 173 20.61 18.14 -12.24
N HIS A 174 20.71 17.00 -12.92
CA HIS A 174 21.96 16.25 -13.07
C HIS A 174 22.94 16.86 -14.11
N ASN A 175 22.57 17.94 -14.82
CA ASN A 175 23.40 18.59 -15.84
C ASN A 175 23.93 19.97 -15.44
N HIS A 176 23.66 20.43 -14.20
CA HIS A 176 24.08 21.76 -13.74
C HIS A 176 25.22 21.72 -12.72
N ASP A 177 26.14 20.77 -12.86
CA ASP A 177 27.48 20.88 -12.28
C ASP A 177 28.47 21.30 -13.37
N HIS A 178 29.00 22.51 -13.17
CA HIS A 178 30.13 23.20 -13.82
C HIS A 178 29.74 24.50 -14.54
N ASP A 179 29.91 25.64 -13.86
CA ASP A 179 30.87 26.64 -14.35
C ASP A 179 31.34 27.57 -13.22
N HIS A 180 32.66 27.72 -13.09
CA HIS A 180 33.31 28.71 -12.25
C HIS A 180 33.57 29.95 -13.10
N SER A 181 32.94 31.09 -12.80
CA SER A 181 33.57 32.38 -13.12
C SER A 181 33.19 33.50 -12.14
N LEU A 182 34.25 34.12 -11.63
CA LEU A 182 34.28 35.32 -10.81
C LEU A 182 33.71 36.52 -11.58
N ASN A 183 33.01 37.42 -10.90
CA ASN A 183 33.41 38.83 -10.87
C ASN A 183 32.81 39.56 -9.67
N HIS A 184 33.70 40.33 -9.06
CA HIS A 184 33.61 41.05 -7.81
C HIS A 184 33.24 42.50 -8.13
N GLU A 185 32.18 43.05 -7.53
CA GLU A 185 31.99 44.51 -7.49
C GLU A 185 31.45 44.92 -6.12
N TYR A 186 32.14 45.90 -5.54
CA TYR A 186 32.09 46.31 -4.15
C TYR A 186 31.34 47.64 -4.09
N SER A 187 30.30 47.74 -3.26
CA SER A 187 29.80 49.04 -2.79
C SER A 187 29.27 48.93 -1.37
N HIS A 188 30.03 49.54 -0.45
CA HIS A 188 29.68 49.76 0.96
C HIS A 188 28.62 50.85 1.12
N ALA A 189 27.75 50.68 2.12
CA ALA A 189 27.26 51.78 2.96
C ALA A 189 26.92 51.24 4.38
N HIS A 190 27.61 51.81 5.37
CA HIS A 190 27.37 51.74 6.82
C HIS A 190 25.96 52.29 7.16
N ASP A 191 25.30 52.12 8.31
CA ASP A 191 25.74 52.08 9.70
C ASP A 191 24.52 51.64 10.55
N HIS A 192 24.72 50.86 11.61
CA HIS A 192 24.21 51.17 12.94
C HIS A 192 24.69 50.14 13.97
N PHE A 193 25.57 50.63 14.83
CA PHE A 193 25.93 50.07 16.13
C PHE A 193 24.71 49.83 17.02
N HIS A 194 24.67 48.68 17.70
CA HIS A 194 24.47 48.67 19.15
C HIS A 194 25.25 47.53 19.80
N GLU A 195 25.84 47.88 20.93
CA GLU A 195 26.95 47.24 21.63
C GLU A 195 26.47 46.44 22.85
N HIS A 196 26.97 45.20 22.95
CA HIS A 196 27.32 44.32 24.11
C HIS A 196 26.31 44.10 25.28
N SER A 197 26.18 42.88 25.83
CA SER A 197 27.21 42.24 26.66
C SER A 197 27.12 40.71 26.80
N HIS A 198 28.29 40.14 27.14
CA HIS A 198 28.68 38.74 27.28
C HIS A 198 28.18 38.06 28.57
N ASP A 199 28.14 36.72 28.57
CA ASP A 199 29.03 35.93 29.45
C ASP A 199 29.16 34.47 28.96
N TYR A 200 30.38 34.12 28.55
CA TYR A 200 30.85 32.79 28.20
C TYR A 200 31.70 32.27 29.36
N ASN A 201 31.41 31.08 29.88
CA ASN A 201 32.14 30.45 30.97
C ASN A 201 33.01 29.28 30.44
N PRO A 202 34.34 29.39 30.38
CA PRO A 202 35.23 28.33 29.94
C PRO A 202 36.01 27.72 31.12
N ASP A 203 35.35 26.94 31.97
CA ASP A 203 36.02 26.19 33.03
C ASP A 203 35.47 24.78 33.18
N ASN A 204 35.68 23.93 32.16
CA ASN A 204 35.81 22.49 32.41
C ASN A 204 36.67 21.79 31.36
N ALA A 205 37.98 22.04 31.43
CA ALA A 205 39.00 21.20 30.81
C ALA A 205 39.83 20.53 31.92
N ARG A 206 39.54 19.26 32.23
CA ARG A 206 40.47 18.28 32.81
C ARG A 206 40.03 16.91 32.29
N ASP A 207 40.70 16.38 31.28
CA ASP A 207 41.89 15.51 31.39
C ASP A 207 41.49 14.05 31.71
N HIS A 208 41.77 13.13 30.78
CA HIS A 208 42.48 11.86 31.00
C HIS A 208 42.31 10.85 29.84
N SER A 209 43.42 10.74 29.09
CA SER A 209 44.12 9.53 28.63
C SER A 209 43.43 8.44 27.80
N HIS A 210 44.02 8.26 26.61
CA HIS A 210 44.11 7.04 25.80
C HIS A 210 44.41 5.75 26.60
N GLU A 211 43.79 4.64 26.20
CA GLU A 211 44.42 3.32 26.25
C GLU A 211 44.14 2.55 24.95
N HIS A 212 45.20 2.30 24.19
CA HIS A 212 45.25 1.34 23.10
C HIS A 212 45.59 -0.03 23.70
N SER A 213 44.87 -1.09 23.31
CA SER A 213 45.43 -2.44 23.31
C SER A 213 45.12 -3.14 21.98
N HIS A 214 46.20 -3.41 21.24
CA HIS A 214 46.29 -4.50 20.27
C HIS A 214 46.42 -5.81 21.06
N ASP A 215 45.79 -6.92 20.65
CA ASP A 215 46.54 -8.04 20.06
C ASP A 215 45.68 -9.19 19.47
N ARG A 216 46.21 -9.71 18.36
CA ARG A 216 46.21 -11.07 17.77
C ARG A 216 44.96 -11.98 17.66
N ARG A 217 44.64 -12.22 16.38
CA ARG A 217 44.52 -13.53 15.69
C ARG A 217 44.40 -14.80 16.56
N GLN A 218 43.37 -15.60 16.29
CA GLN A 218 43.56 -17.01 15.94
C GLN A 218 42.45 -17.53 15.02
N ALA A 219 42.88 -18.08 13.88
CA ALA A 219 42.08 -18.92 13.02
C ALA A 219 41.86 -20.28 13.69
N ASN A 220 40.70 -20.89 13.50
CA ASN A 220 40.62 -22.35 13.44
C ASN A 220 39.45 -22.79 12.56
N SER A 221 39.83 -23.38 11.42
CA SER A 221 39.08 -24.36 10.65
C SER A 221 38.64 -25.54 11.52
N HIS A 222 37.42 -26.05 11.35
CA HIS A 222 37.13 -27.47 11.55
C HIS A 222 36.09 -27.92 10.52
N SER A 223 36.57 -28.77 9.62
CA SER A 223 35.82 -29.74 8.85
C SER A 223 35.35 -30.88 9.75
N HIS A 224 34.07 -31.25 9.67
CA HIS A 224 33.61 -32.62 9.55
C HIS A 224 32.18 -32.65 9.03
#